data_AF-A0A7L1J3D1-F1
#
_entry.id   AF-A0A7L1J3D1-F1
#
_cell.length_a   1.000
_cell.length_b   1.000
_cell.length_c   1.000
_cell.angle_alpha   90.00
_cell.angle_beta   90.00
_cell.angle_gamma   90.00
#
_symmetry.space_group_name_H-M   'P 1'
#
loop_
_entity.id
_entity.type
_entity.pdbx_description
1 polymer ?
#
loop_
_entity_poly.entity_id
_entity_poly.type
_entity_poly.pdbx_seq_one_letter_code
_entity_poly.pdbx_strand_id
1 'polypeptide(L)'
;GYPNVGKSSLINSLKRSRACGVGATPGVTRCLQAVQLDRHIQLLDCPGVVMETGTPPAAAAPLRGALDPQRLRDPLGPAAAILRRCPPEQVGGG
;
A
#
# COMPACT_ATOMS: atom_id res chain seq x y z
N GLY A 1 8.86 4.78 2.28
CA GLY A 1 8.01 3.84 3.05
C GLY A 1 7.41 2.79 2.14
N TYR A 2 6.79 1.74 2.69
CA TYR A 2 6.21 0.63 1.90
C TYR A 2 5.09 1.13 0.96
N PRO A 3 4.79 0.45 -0.15
CA PRO A 3 3.59 0.72 -0.95
C PRO A 3 2.31 0.65 -0.10
N ASN A 4 1.27 1.38 -0.50
CA ASN A 4 -0.08 1.31 0.09
C ASN A 4 -0.25 1.62 1.59
N VAL A 5 0.79 2.12 2.28
CA VAL A 5 0.69 2.56 3.70
C VAL A 5 0.05 3.95 3.89
N GLY A 6 -0.51 4.55 2.85
CA GLY A 6 -1.24 5.83 2.95
C GLY A 6 -0.40 7.11 2.91
N LYS A 7 0.86 7.06 2.44
CA LYS A 7 1.75 8.24 2.32
C LYS A 7 1.09 9.43 1.62
N SER A 8 0.61 9.22 0.40
CA SER A 8 -0.04 10.24 -0.43
C SER A 8 -1.39 10.69 0.15
N SER A 9 -2.11 9.79 0.82
CA SER A 9 -3.35 10.11 1.54
C SER A 9 -3.10 11.04 2.72
N LEU A 10 -2.02 10.81 3.47
CA LEU A 10 -1.61 11.67 4.58
C LEU A 10 -1.25 13.07 4.06
N ILE A 11 -0.50 13.17 2.97
CA ILE A 11 -0.16 14.47 2.35
C ILE A 11 -1.42 15.22 1.92
N ASN A 12 -2.38 14.54 1.27
CA ASN A 12 -3.65 15.15 0.89
C ASN A 12 -4.46 15.63 2.11
N SER A 13 -4.46 14.85 3.20
CA SER A 13 -5.13 15.24 4.44
C SER A 13 -4.49 16.48 5.07
N LEU A 14 -3.16 16.53 5.15
CA LEU A 14 -2.41 17.70 5.63
C LEU A 14 -2.67 18.92 4.75
N LYS A 15 -2.67 18.74 3.41
CA LYS A 15 -2.92 19.82 2.46
C LYS A 15 -4.38 20.28 2.42
N ARG A 16 -5.31 19.45 2.91
CA ARG A 16 -6.77 19.62 2.81
C ARG A 16 -7.27 19.74 1.37
N SER A 17 -6.52 19.15 0.43
CA SER A 17 -6.88 19.09 -0.98
C SER A 17 -6.25 17.87 -1.64
N ARG A 18 -6.71 17.52 -2.84
CA ARG A 18 -6.21 16.38 -3.61
C ARG A 18 -4.98 16.77 -4.42
N ALA A 19 -3.83 16.87 -3.76
CA ALA A 19 -2.56 17.22 -4.38
C ALA A 19 -1.81 16.01 -4.96
N CYS A 20 -1.90 14.85 -4.32
CA CYS A 20 -1.29 13.58 -4.75
C CYS A 20 -2.35 12.59 -5.23
N GLY A 21 -2.00 11.77 -6.23
CA GLY A 21 -2.79 10.60 -6.61
C GLY A 21 -2.83 9.57 -5.48
N VAL A 22 -3.98 8.91 -5.30
CA VAL A 22 -4.17 7.82 -4.33
C VAL A 22 -4.90 6.66 -4.99
N GLY A 23 -4.63 5.44 -4.53
CA GLY A 23 -5.27 4.22 -5.00
C GLY A 23 -4.87 3.02 -4.15
N ALA A 24 -5.60 1.91 -4.31
CA ALA A 24 -5.35 0.67 -3.57
C ALA A 24 -4.25 -0.21 -4.19
N THR A 25 -3.82 0.10 -5.42
CA THR A 25 -2.78 -0.65 -6.12
C THR A 25 -1.39 -0.04 -5.89
N PRO A 26 -0.35 -0.86 -5.72
CA PRO A 26 1.02 -0.38 -5.69
C PRO A 26 1.38 0.36 -6.99
N GLY A 27 2.28 1.34 -6.90
CA GLY A 27 2.79 2.05 -8.08
C GLY A 27 1.92 3.22 -8.58
N VAL A 28 0.98 3.70 -7.76
CA VAL A 28 0.25 4.96 -8.03
C VAL A 28 1.22 6.14 -8.07
N THR A 29 2.05 6.30 -7.03
CA THR A 29 3.14 7.28 -7.04
C THR A 29 4.35 6.69 -7.75
N ARG A 30 4.59 7.11 -8.99
CA ARG A 30 5.68 6.60 -9.86
C ARG A 30 6.95 7.45 -9.82
N CYS A 31 6.79 8.74 -9.57
CA CYS A 31 7.88 9.70 -9.50
C CYS A 31 7.82 10.45 -8.18
N LEU A 32 8.97 10.96 -7.74
CA LEU A 32 9.04 11.92 -6.64
C LEU A 32 8.31 13.21 -7.06
N GLN A 33 7.46 13.73 -6.19
CA GLN A 33 6.75 14.98 -6.39
C GLN A 33 6.81 15.84 -5.13
N ALA A 34 6.92 17.15 -5.33
CA ALA A 34 6.91 18.14 -4.27
C ALA A 34 5.50 18.75 -4.11
N VAL A 35 5.01 18.82 -2.88
CA VAL A 35 3.73 19.42 -2.52
C VAL A 35 3.97 20.55 -1.54
N GLN A 36 3.74 21.79 -1.97
CA GLN A 36 3.82 22.94 -1.09
C GLN A 36 2.64 22.91 -0.11
N LEU A 37 2.90 22.82 1.19
CA LEU A 37 1.87 22.81 2.22
C LEU A 37 1.41 24.23 2.53
N ASP A 38 2.37 25.10 2.86
CA ASP A 38 2.19 26.53 3.13
C ASP A 38 3.44 27.32 2.66
N ARG A 39 3.63 28.57 3.09
CA ARG A 39 4.77 29.40 2.65
C ARG A 39 6.15 28.94 3.14
N HIS A 40 6.22 28.05 4.14
CA HIS A 40 7.47 27.62 4.76
C HIS A 40 7.72 26.11 4.61
N ILE A 41 6.68 25.31 4.40
CA ILE A 41 6.76 23.85 4.42
C ILE A 41 6.44 23.27 3.05
N GLN A 42 7.36 22.44 2.55
CA GLN A 42 7.18 21.60 1.39
C GLN A 42 7.30 20.13 1.80
N LEU A 43 6.37 19.30 1.33
CA LEU A 43 6.39 17.86 1.53
C LEU A 43 6.82 17.16 0.23
N LEU A 44 7.48 16.01 0.35
CA LEU A 44 7.86 15.17 -0.78
C LEU A 44 7.06 13.87 -0.74
N ASP A 45 6.26 13.61 -1.77
CA ASP A 45 5.65 12.29 -1.98
C ASP A 45 6.54 11.46 -2.90
N CYS A 46 6.91 10.26 -2.45
CA CYS A 46 7.84 9.38 -3.14
C CYS A 46 7.21 8.00 -3.37
N PRO A 47 7.65 7.26 -4.41
CA PRO A 47 7.23 5.89 -4.63
C PRO A 47 7.42 5.01 -3.39
N GLY A 48 6.53 4.02 -3.24
CA GLY A 48 6.69 3.00 -2.22
C GLY A 48 7.86 2.08 -2.55
N VAL A 49 8.68 1.73 -1.56
CA VAL A 49 9.85 0.83 -1.74
C VAL A 49 9.63 -0.46 -0.96
N VAL A 50 9.89 -1.59 -1.62
CA VAL A 50 9.89 -2.93 -1.03
C VAL A 50 11.35 -3.40 -1.03
N MET A 51 11.92 -3.63 0.16
CA MET A 51 13.26 -4.17 0.28
C MET A 51 13.18 -5.70 0.24
N GLU A 52 13.89 -6.34 -0.69
CA GLU A 52 14.08 -7.78 -0.67
C GLU A 52 15.08 -8.13 0.45
N THR A 53 14.54 -8.48 1.61
CA THR A 53 15.34 -9.11 2.68
C THR A 53 15.43 -10.57 2.30
N GLY A 54 16.62 -11.05 1.90
CA GLY A 54 16.94 -12.29 1.15
C GLY A 54 16.29 -13.64 1.53
N THR A 55 15.32 -13.65 2.41
CA THR A 55 14.19 -14.58 2.40
C THR A 55 13.42 -14.44 1.08
N PRO A 56 13.04 -15.55 0.40
CA PRO A 56 12.11 -15.49 -0.72
C PRO A 56 10.86 -14.70 -0.30
N PRO A 57 10.18 -13.97 -1.22
CA PRO A 57 8.98 -13.22 -0.89
C PRO A 57 7.93 -14.18 -0.37
N ALA A 58 7.95 -14.38 0.95
CA ALA A 58 6.99 -15.15 1.67
C ALA A 58 5.62 -14.53 1.39
N ALA A 59 4.56 -15.29 1.61
CA ALA A 59 3.17 -14.83 1.54
C ALA A 59 2.93 -13.45 2.20
N ALA A 60 3.82 -12.98 3.08
CA ALA A 60 3.87 -11.65 3.65
C ALA A 60 3.82 -10.47 2.65
N ALA A 61 4.52 -10.49 1.50
CA ALA A 61 4.54 -9.33 0.61
C ALA A 61 3.18 -9.04 -0.09
N PRO A 62 2.50 -10.06 -0.69
CA PRO A 62 1.11 -9.93 -1.11
C PRO A 62 0.20 -9.42 0.00
N LEU A 63 0.30 -10.00 1.20
CA LEU A 63 -0.56 -9.67 2.34
C LEU A 63 -0.31 -8.27 2.92
N ARG A 64 0.82 -7.64 2.61
CA ARG A 64 1.16 -6.27 3.02
C ARG A 64 0.79 -5.23 1.96
N GLY A 65 0.15 -5.63 0.86
CA GLY A 65 -0.26 -4.72 -0.19
C GLY A 65 0.89 -4.16 -1.01
N ALA A 66 2.02 -4.87 -1.12
CA ALA A 66 3.12 -4.50 -2.03
C ALA A 66 2.89 -4.94 -3.47
N LEU A 67 2.02 -5.92 -3.68
CA LEU A 67 1.74 -6.50 -4.97
C LEU A 67 0.30 -6.23 -5.35
N ASP A 68 0.09 -6.04 -6.65
CA ASP A 68 -1.24 -5.99 -7.23
C ASP A 68 -1.87 -7.39 -7.14
N PRO A 69 -3.02 -7.56 -6.45
CA PRO A 69 -3.71 -8.85 -6.36
C PRO A 69 -3.98 -9.49 -7.72
N GLN A 70 -4.20 -8.69 -8.77
CA GLN A 70 -4.46 -9.18 -10.12
C GLN A 70 -3.22 -9.79 -10.79
N ARG A 71 -2.02 -9.57 -10.23
CA ARG A 71 -0.74 -10.04 -10.78
C ARG A 71 -0.12 -11.18 -9.96
N LEU A 72 -0.83 -11.70 -8.95
CA LEU A 72 -0.35 -12.82 -8.14
C LEU A 72 -0.34 -14.11 -8.96
N ARG A 73 0.81 -14.80 -8.98
CA ARG A 73 0.96 -16.11 -9.66
C ARG A 73 0.21 -17.21 -8.92
N ASP A 74 0.28 -17.18 -7.59
CA ASP A 74 -0.49 -18.06 -6.70
C ASP A 74 -1.36 -17.19 -5.77
N PRO A 75 -2.65 -17.01 -6.11
CA PRO A 75 -3.59 -16.30 -5.25
C PRO A 75 -4.11 -17.18 -4.09
N LEU A 76 -4.00 -18.51 -4.18
CA LEU A 76 -4.54 -19.43 -3.16
C LEU A 76 -3.72 -19.39 -1.87
N GLY A 77 -2.39 -19.32 -1.96
CA GLY A 77 -1.51 -19.22 -0.80
C GLY A 77 -1.86 -18.03 0.13
N PRO A 78 -1.90 -16.79 -0.39
CA PRO A 78 -2.35 -15.61 0.37
C PRO A 78 -3.80 -15.72 0.87
N ALA A 79 -4.74 -16.23 0.06
CA ALA A 79 -6.14 -16.39 0.48
C ALA A 79 -6.28 -17.35 1.68
N ALA A 80 -5.63 -18.51 1.63
CA ALA A 80 -5.59 -19.46 2.74
C ALA A 80 -4.94 -18.85 3.99
N ALA A 81 -3.91 -18.02 3.83
CA ALA A 81 -3.27 -17.32 4.94
C ALA A 81 -4.18 -16.27 5.59
N ILE A 82 -5.06 -15.61 4.81
CA ILE A 82 -6.10 -14.70 5.34
C ILE A 82 -7.13 -15.50 6.12
N LEU A 83 -7.66 -16.58 5.54
CA LEU A 83 -8.68 -17.42 6.19
C LEU A 83 -8.22 -17.97 7.54
N ARG A 84 -6.94 -18.34 7.67
CA ARG A 84 -6.36 -18.78 8.95
C ARG A 84 -6.28 -17.68 10.02
N ARG A 85 -6.37 -16.41 9.65
CA ARG A 85 -6.30 -15.25 10.55
C ARG A 85 -7.66 -14.65 10.86
N CYS A 86 -8.69 -15.00 10.10
CA CYS A 86 -10.06 -14.52 10.29
C CYS A 86 -10.85 -15.52 11.15
N PRO A 87 -11.51 -15.06 12.23
CA PRO A 87 -12.51 -15.86 12.93
C PRO A 87 -13.60 -16.35 11.97
N PRO A 88 -14.16 -17.55 12.19
CA PRO A 88 -15.20 -18.10 11.33
C PRO A 88 -16.45 -17.19 11.23
N GLU A 89 -16.75 -16.41 12.29
CA GLU A 89 -17.85 -15.43 12.29
C GLU A 89 -17.65 -14.29 11.29
N GLN A 90 -16.42 -14.01 10.86
CA GLN A 90 -16.10 -12.93 9.91
C GLN A 90 -16.00 -13.41 8.46
N VAL A 91 -16.05 -14.74 8.22
CA VAL A 91 -15.83 -15.37 6.90
C VAL A 91 -17.14 -15.87 6.29
N GLY A 92 -18.08 -16.33 7.12
CA GLY A 92 -19.45 -16.65 6.71
C GLY A 92 -20.39 -15.55 7.17
N GLY A 93 -21.05 -14.86 6.23
CA GLY A 93 -22.07 -13.87 6.57
C GLY A 93 -23.18 -14.51 7.41
N GLY A 94 -23.29 -14.08 8.66
CA GLY A 94 -24.49 -14.17 9.49
C GLY A 94 -25.19 -12.82 9.52
#